data_AF-A0A562ZTS8-F1
#
_entry.id   AF-A0A562ZTS8-F1
#
_cell.length_a   1.000
_cell.length_b   1.000
_cell.length_c   1.000
_cell.angle_alpha   90.00
_cell.angle_beta   90.00
_cell.angle_gamma   90.00
#
_symmetry.space_group_name_H-M   'P 1'
#
loop_
_entity.id
_entity.type
_entity.pdbx_description
1 polymer ?
#
loop_
_entity_poly.entity_id
_entity_poly.type
_entity_poly.pdbx_seq_one_letter_code
_entity_poly.pdbx_strand_id
1 'polypeptide(L)'
;MPQRIYVKVVGFSDEERHALKTIFKLSEELPTVYQLWTPEVGEPAKLAFLDGQSWEARVDAESPLNDDLKIMWVGGDPHERTWRAFQRPLSWPDIVQSMELVFRPATEVDLDLGADEDDAPPTEQMQDKRALIVGPIRSDRLYLRARLALAKLTQADDAESGRHAMELARDNQYDVALVDFGLPDMQALELVRELRQGKRAIPHIAVTKAGRSLPEHVRAWMAGAEALLDKPPHPRRLNELLKRV
;
A
#
# COMPACT_ATOMS: atom_id res chain seq x y z
N MET A 1 13.04 -15.30 12.37
CA MET A 1 12.12 -16.21 11.67
C MET A 1 10.90 -15.41 11.27
N PRO A 2 10.31 -15.61 10.07
CA PRO A 2 9.14 -14.86 9.65
C PRO A 2 7.96 -15.16 10.59
N GLN A 3 7.22 -14.13 10.98
CA GLN A 3 6.04 -14.24 11.82
C GLN A 3 4.89 -14.79 10.98
N ARG A 4 4.41 -15.98 11.32
CA ARG A 4 3.26 -16.58 10.65
C ARG A 4 1.95 -16.15 11.31
N ILE A 5 1.01 -15.70 10.49
CA ILE A 5 -0.32 -15.24 10.91
C ILE A 5 -1.37 -16.07 10.20
N TYR A 6 -2.19 -16.77 10.99
CA TYR A 6 -3.34 -17.49 10.48
C TYR A 6 -4.55 -16.58 10.37
N VAL A 7 -5.16 -16.59 9.19
CA VAL A 7 -6.24 -15.71 8.78
C VAL A 7 -7.50 -16.52 8.52
N LYS A 8 -8.56 -16.27 9.29
CA LYS A 8 -9.89 -16.84 9.07
C LYS A 8 -10.63 -16.03 8.01
N VAL A 9 -11.31 -16.67 7.06
CA VAL A 9 -12.06 -15.99 6.00
C VAL A 9 -13.45 -16.60 5.88
N VAL A 10 -14.50 -15.83 6.14
CA VAL A 10 -15.89 -16.31 6.18
C VAL A 10 -16.81 -15.43 5.34
N GLY A 11 -17.66 -16.06 4.52
CA GLY A 11 -18.70 -15.39 3.74
C GLY A 11 -18.27 -14.77 2.40
N PHE A 12 -16.99 -14.75 2.06
CA PHE A 12 -16.46 -14.17 0.81
C PHE A 12 -16.75 -15.04 -0.42
N SER A 13 -16.86 -14.39 -1.58
CA SER A 13 -17.02 -15.04 -2.89
C SER A 13 -15.76 -15.80 -3.31
N ASP A 14 -15.87 -16.69 -4.30
CA ASP A 14 -14.72 -17.45 -4.83
C ASP A 14 -13.64 -16.53 -5.42
N GLU A 15 -14.04 -15.44 -6.09
CA GLU A 15 -13.12 -14.44 -6.64
C GLU A 15 -12.37 -13.70 -5.53
N GLU A 16 -13.06 -13.25 -4.48
CA GLU A 16 -12.46 -12.56 -3.34
C GLU A 16 -11.54 -13.50 -2.54
N ARG A 17 -11.94 -14.77 -2.36
CA ARG A 17 -11.09 -15.80 -1.75
C ARG A 17 -9.84 -16.08 -2.57
N HIS A 18 -9.95 -16.11 -3.90
CA HIS A 18 -8.80 -16.29 -4.78
C HIS A 18 -7.82 -15.11 -4.69
N ALA A 19 -8.33 -13.87 -4.59
CA ALA A 19 -7.51 -12.69 -4.35
C ALA A 19 -6.75 -12.77 -3.02
N LEU A 20 -7.41 -13.13 -1.92
CA LEU A 20 -6.79 -13.32 -0.61
C LEU A 20 -5.72 -14.41 -0.64
N LYS A 21 -5.99 -15.57 -1.26
CA LYS A 21 -5.00 -16.64 -1.44
C LYS A 21 -3.77 -16.16 -2.21
N THR A 22 -3.96 -15.30 -3.21
CA THR A 22 -2.84 -14.70 -3.95
C THR A 22 -1.99 -13.80 -3.05
N ILE A 23 -2.61 -12.98 -2.21
CA ILE A 23 -1.91 -12.15 -1.21
C ILE A 23 -1.11 -13.02 -0.24
N PHE A 24 -1.70 -14.11 0.26
CA PHE A 24 -1.06 -15.02 1.21
C PHE A 24 0.16 -15.70 0.59
N LYS A 25 0.04 -16.23 -0.63
CA LYS A 25 1.17 -16.83 -1.36
C LYS A 25 2.30 -15.83 -1.58
N LEU A 26 1.98 -14.60 -1.95
CA LEU A 26 2.98 -13.56 -2.17
C LEU A 26 3.63 -13.09 -0.87
N SER A 27 2.99 -13.28 0.28
CA SER A 27 3.58 -12.96 1.59
C SER A 27 4.68 -13.92 2.07
N GLU A 28 4.91 -15.04 1.39
CA GLU A 28 5.94 -16.03 1.77
C GLU A 28 7.37 -15.45 1.78
N GLU A 29 7.62 -14.38 1.03
CA GLU A 29 8.92 -13.69 0.95
C GLU A 29 9.04 -12.52 1.95
N LEU A 30 8.02 -12.28 2.79
CA LEU A 30 7.95 -11.13 3.69
C LEU A 30 8.25 -11.51 5.15
N PRO A 31 8.58 -10.52 6.01
CA PRO A 31 8.75 -10.76 7.45
C PRO A 31 7.49 -11.30 8.14
N THR A 32 6.30 -10.95 7.63
CA THR A 32 5.01 -11.48 8.10
C THR A 32 4.37 -12.31 6.99
N VAL A 33 4.14 -13.59 7.27
CA VAL A 33 3.57 -14.56 6.33
C VAL A 33 2.13 -14.83 6.74
N TYR A 34 1.19 -14.57 5.84
CA TYR A 34 -0.23 -14.85 6.04
C TYR A 34 -0.58 -16.22 5.47
N GLN A 35 -1.37 -16.99 6.21
CA GLN A 35 -1.86 -18.29 5.78
C GLN A 35 -3.34 -18.43 6.12
N LEU A 36 -4.10 -19.09 5.25
CA LEU A 36 -5.50 -19.41 5.55
C LEU A 36 -5.57 -20.32 6.80
N TRP A 37 -6.39 -19.95 7.76
CA TRP A 37 -6.66 -20.77 8.93
C TRP A 37 -7.67 -21.87 8.59
N THR A 38 -7.37 -23.10 9.00
CA THR A 38 -8.33 -24.21 9.07
C THR A 38 -8.31 -24.80 10.48
N PRO A 39 -9.39 -25.46 10.94
CA PRO A 39 -9.43 -26.11 12.25
C PRO A 39 -8.30 -27.14 12.47
N GLU A 40 -7.70 -27.65 11.39
CA GLU A 40 -6.66 -28.69 11.41
C GLU A 40 -5.26 -28.14 11.74
N VAL A 41 -5.05 -26.82 11.62
CA VAL A 41 -3.74 -26.18 11.76
C VAL A 41 -3.21 -26.24 13.20
N GLY A 42 -4.09 -26.44 14.20
CA GLY A 42 -3.70 -26.55 15.62
C GLY A 42 -3.26 -25.23 16.28
N GLU A 43 -3.02 -24.18 15.51
CA GLU A 43 -2.79 -22.80 15.99
C GLU A 43 -4.05 -21.94 15.78
N PRO A 44 -4.39 -21.02 16.70
CA PRO A 44 -5.54 -20.15 16.53
C PRO A 44 -5.29 -19.11 15.41
N ALA A 45 -6.37 -18.69 14.76
CA ALA A 45 -6.32 -17.51 13.91
C ALA A 45 -5.94 -16.28 14.77
N LYS A 46 -5.34 -15.27 14.14
CA LYS A 46 -5.08 -13.96 14.76
C LYS A 46 -5.79 -12.82 14.04
N LEU A 47 -6.25 -13.08 12.82
CA LEU A 47 -6.96 -12.15 11.96
C LEU A 47 -8.18 -12.85 11.37
N ALA A 48 -9.29 -12.14 11.24
CA ALA A 48 -10.48 -12.63 10.54
C ALA A 48 -10.96 -11.63 9.50
N PHE A 49 -11.24 -12.11 8.29
CA PHE A 49 -12.03 -11.42 7.29
C PHE A 49 -13.46 -11.96 7.33
N LEU A 50 -14.42 -11.10 7.68
CA LEU A 50 -15.84 -11.46 7.81
C LEU A 50 -16.68 -10.60 6.86
N ASP A 51 -17.47 -11.26 6.00
CA ASP A 51 -18.44 -10.57 5.14
C ASP A 51 -19.73 -10.28 5.91
N GLY A 52 -20.01 -9.00 6.19
CA GLY A 52 -21.18 -8.60 6.97
C GLY A 52 -22.53 -8.84 6.30
N GLN A 53 -22.53 -9.17 5.01
CA GLN A 53 -23.71 -9.57 4.25
C GLN A 53 -23.93 -11.09 4.27
N SER A 54 -22.96 -11.87 4.77
CA SER A 54 -23.07 -13.32 4.94
C SER A 54 -23.61 -13.67 6.32
N TRP A 55 -24.67 -14.47 6.35
CA TRP A 55 -25.23 -15.01 7.59
C TRP A 55 -24.16 -15.76 8.42
N GLU A 56 -23.36 -16.60 7.77
CA GLU A 56 -22.33 -17.41 8.43
C GLU A 56 -21.28 -16.53 9.12
N ALA A 57 -20.85 -15.46 8.44
CA ALA A 57 -19.85 -14.55 8.99
C ALA A 57 -20.39 -13.71 10.16
N ARG A 58 -21.68 -13.35 10.14
CA ARG A 58 -22.33 -12.67 11.27
C ARG A 58 -22.42 -13.59 12.49
N VAL A 59 -22.82 -14.84 12.30
CA VAL A 59 -22.84 -15.84 13.38
C VAL A 59 -21.43 -16.10 13.89
N ASP A 60 -20.45 -16.19 12.99
CA ASP A 60 -19.06 -16.40 13.37
C ASP A 60 -18.53 -15.24 14.22
N ALA A 61 -18.87 -13.99 13.87
CA ALA A 61 -18.45 -12.81 14.63
C ALA A 61 -18.91 -12.83 16.09
N GLU A 62 -20.07 -13.43 16.38
CA GLU A 62 -20.61 -13.57 17.74
C GLU A 62 -19.86 -14.62 18.59
N SER A 63 -19.10 -15.51 17.95
CA SER A 63 -18.40 -16.60 18.64
C SER A 63 -17.39 -16.08 19.68
N PRO A 64 -17.39 -16.61 20.92
CA PRO A 64 -16.36 -16.33 21.91
C PRO A 64 -14.96 -16.79 21.49
N LEU A 65 -14.88 -17.75 20.55
CA LEU A 65 -13.60 -18.21 19.98
C LEU A 65 -12.88 -17.12 19.17
N ASN A 66 -13.56 -16.01 18.90
CA ASN A 66 -13.06 -14.90 18.13
C ASN A 66 -12.71 -13.67 19.00
N ASP A 67 -12.75 -13.76 20.34
CA ASP A 67 -12.55 -12.59 21.23
C ASP A 67 -11.19 -11.91 21.04
N ASP A 68 -10.13 -12.69 20.80
CA ASP A 68 -8.79 -12.18 20.56
C ASP A 68 -8.49 -11.90 19.08
N LEU A 69 -9.46 -12.10 18.18
CA LEU A 69 -9.28 -11.89 16.75
C LEU A 69 -9.40 -10.42 16.36
N LYS A 70 -8.49 -9.99 15.50
CA LYS A 70 -8.64 -8.71 14.81
C LYS A 70 -9.60 -8.93 13.64
N ILE A 71 -10.79 -8.34 13.73
CA ILE A 71 -11.84 -8.52 12.72
C ILE A 71 -11.77 -7.41 11.67
N MET A 72 -11.51 -7.79 10.42
CA MET A 72 -11.71 -6.98 9.23
C MET A 72 -13.07 -7.30 8.61
N TRP A 73 -13.99 -6.35 8.74
CA TRP A 73 -15.38 -6.49 8.33
C TRP A 73 -15.59 -5.95 6.91
N VAL A 74 -16.34 -6.66 6.08
CA VAL A 74 -16.60 -6.25 4.70
C VAL A 74 -18.10 -6.16 4.42
N GLY A 75 -18.55 -4.97 4.05
CA GLY A 75 -19.94 -4.71 3.66
C GLY A 75 -20.94 -4.80 4.83
N GLY A 76 -22.16 -4.31 4.60
CA GLY A 76 -23.19 -4.24 5.63
C GLY A 76 -22.80 -3.38 6.83
N ASP A 77 -23.56 -3.51 7.92
CA ASP A 77 -23.30 -2.82 9.17
C ASP A 77 -22.19 -3.53 9.97
N PRO A 78 -21.12 -2.83 10.39
CA PRO A 78 -20.03 -3.42 11.16
C PRO A 78 -20.48 -3.98 12.50
N HIS A 79 -19.94 -5.14 12.87
CA HIS A 79 -20.08 -5.70 14.21
C HIS A 79 -19.27 -4.89 15.25
N GLU A 80 -19.67 -4.89 16.53
CA GLU A 80 -19.01 -4.10 17.59
C GLU A 80 -17.51 -4.39 17.76
N ARG A 81 -17.11 -5.67 17.61
CA ARG A 81 -15.71 -6.12 17.68
C ARG A 81 -14.90 -5.86 16.39
N THR A 82 -15.45 -5.10 15.45
CA THR A 82 -14.76 -4.78 14.19
C THR A 82 -13.56 -3.90 14.46
N TRP A 83 -12.37 -4.37 14.09
CA TRP A 83 -11.16 -3.56 14.11
C TRP A 83 -11.10 -2.60 12.92
N ARG A 84 -11.48 -3.07 11.72
CA ARG A 84 -11.58 -2.21 10.53
C ARG A 84 -12.67 -2.67 9.58
N ALA A 85 -13.44 -1.72 9.05
CA ALA A 85 -14.51 -1.99 8.10
C ALA A 85 -14.15 -1.54 6.68
N PHE A 86 -14.59 -2.29 5.68
CA PHE A 86 -14.41 -2.01 4.26
C PHE A 86 -15.76 -2.05 3.54
N GLN A 87 -15.93 -1.17 2.56
CA GLN A 87 -17.11 -1.15 1.71
C GLN A 87 -16.80 -1.76 0.35
N ARG A 88 -17.82 -2.34 -0.28
CA ARG A 88 -17.71 -2.85 -1.65
C ARG A 88 -17.89 -1.70 -2.65
N PRO A 89 -17.18 -1.71 -3.79
CA PRO A 89 -16.21 -2.73 -4.23
C PRO A 89 -14.90 -2.66 -3.41
N LEU A 90 -14.34 -3.83 -3.09
CA LEU A 90 -13.16 -3.95 -2.25
C LEU A 90 -11.92 -3.29 -2.87
N SER A 91 -11.26 -2.42 -2.10
CA SER A 91 -9.94 -1.87 -2.42
C SER A 91 -8.87 -2.74 -1.78
N TRP A 92 -8.34 -3.68 -2.54
CA TRP A 92 -7.28 -4.60 -2.08
C TRP A 92 -6.03 -3.91 -1.53
N PRO A 93 -5.57 -2.75 -2.06
CA PRO A 93 -4.49 -2.00 -1.42
C PRO A 93 -4.80 -1.62 0.03
N ASP A 94 -6.03 -1.19 0.31
CA ASP A 94 -6.44 -0.80 1.66
C ASP A 94 -6.54 -2.02 2.58
N ILE A 95 -6.98 -3.17 2.05
CA ILE A 95 -7.00 -4.45 2.76
C ILE A 95 -5.58 -4.85 3.18
N VAL A 96 -4.64 -4.87 2.23
CA VAL A 96 -3.24 -5.25 2.48
C VAL A 96 -2.58 -4.30 3.47
N GLN A 97 -2.72 -2.98 3.26
CA GLN A 97 -2.18 -1.98 4.20
C GLN A 97 -2.73 -2.17 5.62
N SER A 98 -4.02 -2.50 5.72
CA SER A 98 -4.65 -2.77 7.00
C SER A 98 -4.07 -4.01 7.65
N MET A 99 -3.84 -5.09 6.90
CA MET A 99 -3.24 -6.33 7.44
C MET A 99 -1.88 -6.07 8.07
N GLU A 100 -1.05 -5.24 7.44
CA GLU A 100 0.27 -4.88 7.97
C GLU A 100 0.20 -4.08 9.26
N LEU A 101 -0.74 -3.14 9.37
CA LEU A 101 -0.93 -2.35 10.57
C LEU A 101 -1.31 -3.21 11.78
N VAL A 102 -1.98 -4.34 11.57
CA VAL A 102 -2.36 -5.25 12.66
C VAL A 102 -1.14 -5.87 13.35
N PHE A 103 -0.06 -6.10 12.61
CA PHE A 103 1.07 -6.91 13.10
C PHE A 103 2.43 -6.22 12.97
N ARG A 104 2.46 -4.89 12.75
CA ARG A 104 3.70 -4.11 12.84
C ARG A 104 4.32 -4.28 14.24
N PRO A 105 5.61 -4.67 14.35
CA PRO A 105 6.28 -4.70 15.64
C PRO A 105 6.32 -3.28 16.23
N ALA A 106 6.05 -3.17 17.53
CA ALA A 106 5.96 -1.89 18.25
C ALA A 106 7.30 -1.12 18.34
N THR A 107 8.41 -1.70 17.89
CA THR A 107 9.74 -1.07 17.91
C THR A 107 10.03 -0.34 16.60
N GLU A 108 9.49 0.88 16.50
CA GLU A 108 10.17 2.10 16.01
C GLU A 108 9.08 3.17 15.87
N VAL A 109 8.62 3.65 17.02
CA VAL A 109 8.00 4.96 17.12
C VAL A 109 8.57 5.59 18.38
N ASP A 110 9.72 6.25 18.26
CA ASP A 110 10.08 7.33 19.19
C ASP A 110 9.11 8.49 18.92
N LEU A 111 7.91 8.37 19.50
CA LEU A 111 6.99 9.48 19.69
C LEU A 111 7.41 10.14 21.00
N ASP A 112 8.34 11.09 20.91
CA ASP A 112 8.58 12.04 21.98
C ASP A 112 7.38 13.01 22.03
N LEU A 113 6.35 12.60 22.78
CA LEU A 113 5.19 13.43 23.10
C LEU A 113 5.51 14.24 24.35
N GLY A 114 6.35 15.26 24.17
CA GLY A 114 6.35 16.43 25.04
C GLY A 114 5.16 17.31 24.66
N ALA A 115 4.10 17.26 25.45
CA ALA A 115 3.03 18.25 25.39
C ALA A 115 3.55 19.53 26.03
N ASP A 116 3.68 20.59 25.22
CA ASP A 116 3.53 21.96 25.70
C ASP A 116 2.61 22.70 24.73
N GLU A 117 1.63 23.35 25.34
CA GLU A 117 0.61 24.19 24.73
C GLU A 117 1.23 25.51 24.22
N ASP A 118 0.59 26.10 23.20
CA ASP A 118 0.91 27.36 22.54
C ASP A 118 2.23 27.43 21.76
N ASP A 119 2.15 27.15 20.45
CA ASP A 119 2.69 28.08 19.46
C ASP A 119 2.05 27.86 18.09
N ALA A 120 1.90 28.95 17.34
CA ALA A 120 1.35 28.98 15.98
C ALA A 120 1.96 27.87 15.09
N PRO A 121 1.23 27.36 14.07
CA PRO A 121 1.76 26.31 13.20
C PRO A 121 3.15 26.73 12.70
N PRO A 122 4.18 25.87 12.86
CA PRO A 122 5.50 26.20 12.40
C PRO A 122 5.38 26.56 10.94
N THR A 123 5.91 27.73 10.59
CA THR A 123 6.05 28.11 9.19
C THR A 123 7.06 27.12 8.62
N GLU A 124 6.56 26.02 8.04
CA GLU A 124 7.38 25.04 7.35
C GLU A 124 8.18 25.81 6.29
N GLN A 125 9.46 26.01 6.56
CA GLN A 125 10.42 26.34 5.53
C GLN A 125 10.24 25.25 4.47
N MET A 126 9.79 25.65 3.28
CA MET A 126 9.58 24.76 2.16
C MET A 126 10.90 24.04 1.89
N GLN A 127 11.06 22.83 2.43
CA GLN A 127 12.10 21.92 1.99
C GLN A 127 11.89 21.77 0.48
N ASP A 128 12.94 21.97 -0.30
CA ASP A 128 12.97 21.83 -1.76
C ASP A 128 12.74 20.37 -2.15
N LYS A 129 11.51 19.89 -1.95
CA LYS A 129 11.12 18.51 -2.24
C LYS A 129 11.11 18.30 -3.74
N ARG A 130 11.73 17.21 -4.18
CA ARG A 130 11.97 16.91 -5.58
C ARG A 130 11.31 15.59 -5.98
N ALA A 131 10.62 15.63 -7.12
CA ALA A 131 9.99 14.48 -7.74
C ALA A 131 10.80 13.94 -8.92
N LEU A 132 10.75 12.63 -9.12
CA LEU A 132 11.25 11.94 -10.31
C LEU A 132 10.06 11.36 -11.08
N ILE A 133 9.94 11.67 -12.37
CA ILE A 133 8.89 11.15 -13.25
C ILE A 133 9.56 10.23 -14.29
N VAL A 134 9.18 8.95 -14.34
CA VAL A 134 9.90 7.95 -15.15
C VAL A 134 9.01 7.31 -16.22
N GLY A 135 9.34 7.50 -17.48
CA GLY A 135 8.75 6.81 -18.63
C GLY A 135 7.36 7.24 -19.13
N PRO A 136 6.64 8.25 -18.59
CA PRO A 136 5.33 8.56 -19.14
C PRO A 136 5.42 9.24 -20.50
N ILE A 137 4.44 8.90 -21.35
CA ILE A 137 4.14 9.63 -22.57
C ILE A 137 3.80 11.10 -22.27
N ARG A 138 3.89 11.99 -23.28
CA ARG A 138 3.74 13.45 -23.08
C ARG A 138 2.47 13.87 -22.34
N SER A 139 1.31 13.28 -22.66
CA SER A 139 0.04 13.62 -22.03
C SER A 139 0.03 13.27 -20.55
N ASP A 140 0.49 12.07 -20.21
CA ASP A 140 0.56 11.58 -18.83
C ASP A 140 1.56 12.40 -18.03
N ARG A 141 2.72 12.72 -18.62
CA ARG A 141 3.74 13.58 -18.02
C ARG A 141 3.18 14.95 -17.66
N LEU A 142 2.48 15.59 -18.59
CA LEU A 142 1.87 16.91 -18.35
C LEU A 142 0.86 16.87 -17.21
N TYR A 143 0.02 15.82 -17.17
CA TYR A 143 -0.92 15.59 -16.07
C TYR A 143 -0.19 15.43 -14.74
N LEU A 144 0.82 14.57 -14.65
CA LEU A 144 1.58 14.33 -13.42
C LEU A 144 2.28 15.61 -12.94
N ARG A 145 2.91 16.38 -13.83
CA ARG A 145 3.53 17.68 -13.48
C ARG A 145 2.52 18.68 -12.94
N ALA A 146 1.32 18.75 -13.53
CA ALA A 146 0.26 19.61 -13.00
C ALA A 146 -0.18 19.19 -11.59
N ARG A 147 -0.28 17.88 -11.31
CA ARG A 147 -0.64 17.36 -9.98
C ARG A 147 0.45 17.60 -8.94
N LEU A 148 1.72 17.43 -9.31
CA LEU A 148 2.87 17.77 -8.46
C LEU A 148 2.89 19.28 -8.14
N ALA A 149 2.68 20.14 -9.13
CA ALA A 149 2.61 21.59 -8.92
C ALA A 149 1.47 22.00 -7.97
N LEU A 150 0.28 21.38 -8.10
CA LEU A 150 -0.84 21.60 -7.17
C LEU A 150 -0.52 21.12 -5.74
N ALA A 151 0.37 20.14 -5.61
CA ALA A 151 0.89 19.67 -4.32
C ALA A 151 2.12 20.48 -3.83
N LYS A 152 2.47 21.60 -4.50
CA LYS A 152 3.64 22.43 -4.21
C LYS A 152 5.01 21.72 -4.40
N LEU A 153 5.02 20.60 -5.12
CA LEU A 153 6.23 19.88 -5.55
C LEU A 153 6.65 20.39 -6.93
N THR A 154 7.32 21.54 -6.96
CA THR A 154 7.65 22.23 -8.23
C THR A 154 8.96 21.74 -8.85
N GLN A 155 9.85 21.13 -8.07
CA GLN A 155 11.06 20.51 -8.60
C GLN A 155 10.74 19.09 -9.08
N ALA A 156 10.81 18.87 -10.40
CA ALA A 156 10.55 17.56 -10.98
C ALA A 156 11.44 17.30 -12.19
N ASP A 157 12.19 16.19 -12.12
CA ASP A 157 13.07 15.71 -13.18
C ASP A 157 12.36 14.58 -13.95
N ASP A 158 12.55 14.56 -15.27
CA ASP A 158 11.95 13.57 -16.17
C ASP A 158 13.02 12.56 -16.63
N ALA A 159 12.78 11.28 -16.39
CA ALA A 159 13.52 10.17 -16.97
C ALA A 159 12.71 9.51 -18.09
N GLU A 160 13.34 9.25 -19.23
CA GLU A 160 12.70 8.59 -20.38
C GLU A 160 12.75 7.06 -20.31
N SER A 161 13.60 6.52 -19.43
CA SER A 161 13.85 5.09 -19.29
C SER A 161 14.22 4.75 -17.85
N GLY A 162 14.20 3.47 -17.49
CA GLY A 162 14.61 3.04 -16.16
C GLY A 162 16.10 3.28 -15.89
N ARG A 163 16.96 3.08 -16.90
CA ARG A 163 18.39 3.40 -16.77
C ARG A 163 18.65 4.89 -16.54
N HIS A 164 17.95 5.77 -17.26
CA HIS A 164 18.06 7.22 -17.05
C HIS A 164 17.57 7.60 -15.64
N ALA A 165 16.50 6.97 -15.15
CA ALA A 165 16.02 7.19 -13.78
C ALA A 165 17.08 6.79 -12.73
N MET A 166 17.77 5.68 -12.94
CA MET A 166 18.86 5.23 -12.06
C MET A 166 20.07 6.17 -12.08
N GLU A 167 20.43 6.72 -13.23
CA GLU A 167 21.48 7.74 -13.34
C GLU A 167 21.10 9.00 -12.54
N LEU A 168 19.88 9.50 -12.76
CA LEU A 168 19.36 10.66 -12.03
C LEU A 168 19.30 10.43 -10.51
N ALA A 169 18.87 9.24 -10.06
CA ALA A 169 18.78 8.87 -8.65
C ALA A 169 20.16 8.64 -7.99
N ARG A 170 21.22 8.42 -8.79
CA ARG A 170 22.60 8.40 -8.27
C ARG A 170 23.12 9.80 -7.97
N ASP A 171 22.68 10.80 -8.71
CA ASP A 171 23.21 12.17 -8.58
C ASP A 171 22.34 13.07 -7.71
N ASN A 172 21.04 12.79 -7.64
CA ASN A 172 20.06 13.61 -6.93
C ASN A 172 19.35 12.82 -5.82
N GLN A 173 18.82 13.55 -4.84
CA GLN A 173 17.90 13.01 -3.84
C GLN A 173 16.48 13.37 -4.22
N TYR A 174 15.59 12.38 -4.20
CA TYR A 174 14.19 12.53 -4.53
C TYR A 174 13.33 12.09 -3.35
N ASP A 175 12.24 12.82 -3.13
CA ASP A 175 11.25 12.51 -2.11
C ASP A 175 10.15 11.62 -2.67
N VAL A 176 9.86 11.76 -3.97
CA VAL A 176 8.85 10.96 -4.65
C VAL A 176 9.27 10.53 -6.05
N ALA A 177 8.96 9.29 -6.42
CA ALA A 177 9.07 8.79 -7.79
C ALA A 177 7.70 8.35 -8.32
N LEU A 178 7.37 8.79 -9.52
CA LEU A 178 6.18 8.39 -10.29
C LEU A 178 6.66 7.60 -11.51
N VAL A 179 6.55 6.28 -11.46
CA VAL A 179 7.14 5.35 -12.42
C VAL A 179 6.06 4.78 -13.34
N ASP A 180 6.25 4.87 -14.66
CA ASP A 180 5.42 4.17 -15.62
C ASP A 180 5.70 2.66 -15.58
N PHE A 181 4.66 1.83 -15.59
CA PHE A 181 4.80 0.38 -15.63
C PHE A 181 5.41 -0.10 -16.95
N GLY A 182 5.12 0.60 -18.06
CA GLY A 182 5.53 0.26 -19.41
C GLY A 182 6.88 0.87 -19.81
N LEU A 183 7.93 0.69 -19.01
CA LEU A 183 9.26 1.18 -19.36
C LEU A 183 9.82 0.43 -20.59
N PRO A 184 10.58 1.11 -21.47
CA PRO A 184 11.07 0.52 -22.70
C PRO A 184 12.28 -0.42 -22.52
N ASP A 185 13.00 -0.31 -21.40
CA ASP A 185 14.33 -0.92 -21.23
C ASP A 185 14.46 -1.86 -20.03
N MET A 186 13.51 -1.86 -19.09
CA MET A 186 13.51 -2.76 -17.93
C MET A 186 12.12 -2.95 -17.35
N GLN A 187 11.98 -3.90 -16.43
CA GLN A 187 10.72 -4.07 -15.70
C GLN A 187 10.58 -2.95 -14.65
N ALA A 188 9.46 -2.23 -14.67
CA ALA A 188 9.22 -1.13 -13.72
C ALA A 188 9.35 -1.55 -12.25
N LEU A 189 8.96 -2.78 -11.91
CA LEU A 189 9.05 -3.28 -10.53
C LEU A 189 10.49 -3.60 -10.09
N GLU A 190 11.38 -3.90 -11.04
CA GLU A 190 12.80 -4.02 -10.75
C GLU A 190 13.39 -2.65 -10.42
N LEU A 191 13.06 -1.64 -11.24
CA LEU A 191 13.44 -0.25 -10.97
C LEU A 191 12.95 0.23 -9.60
N VAL A 192 11.69 -0.06 -9.24
CA VAL A 192 11.13 0.33 -7.92
C VAL A 192 11.98 -0.25 -6.78
N ARG A 193 12.39 -1.52 -6.87
CA ARG A 193 13.25 -2.15 -5.85
C ARG A 193 14.60 -1.44 -5.77
N GLU A 194 15.21 -1.14 -6.91
CA GLU A 194 16.49 -0.45 -6.97
C GLU A 194 16.42 0.97 -6.39
N LEU A 195 15.38 1.74 -6.74
CA LEU A 195 15.15 3.09 -6.21
C LEU A 195 14.85 3.08 -4.71
N ARG A 196 14.23 2.01 -4.21
CA ARG A 196 13.91 1.84 -2.78
C ARG A 196 15.11 1.42 -1.94
N GLN A 197 15.99 0.59 -2.50
CA GLN A 197 17.15 0.01 -1.79
C GLN A 197 18.46 0.74 -2.07
N GLY A 198 18.46 1.70 -3.00
CA GLY A 198 19.63 2.47 -3.38
C GLY A 198 20.18 3.34 -2.23
N LYS A 199 21.43 3.79 -2.40
CA LYS A 199 22.11 4.66 -1.42
C LYS A 199 21.33 5.94 -1.11
N ARG A 200 20.59 6.45 -2.10
CA ARG A 200 19.63 7.55 -1.96
C ARG A 200 18.21 7.00 -2.16
N ALA A 201 17.76 6.21 -1.19
CA ALA A 201 16.46 5.57 -1.25
C ALA A 201 15.34 6.61 -1.38
N ILE A 202 14.40 6.37 -2.29
CA ILE A 202 13.24 7.24 -2.49
C ILE A 202 12.10 6.78 -1.56
N PRO A 203 11.60 7.64 -0.65
CA PRO A 203 10.65 7.25 0.38
C PRO A 203 9.21 7.08 -0.15
N HIS A 204 8.84 7.77 -1.22
CA HIS A 204 7.51 7.62 -1.82
C HIS A 204 7.65 7.17 -3.29
N ILE A 205 7.15 5.99 -3.63
CA ILE A 205 7.21 5.49 -5.00
C ILE A 205 5.81 5.04 -5.43
N ALA A 206 5.28 5.64 -6.48
CA ALA A 206 4.04 5.22 -7.12
C ALA A 206 4.33 4.68 -8.51
N VAL A 207 3.65 3.60 -8.88
CA VAL A 207 3.69 3.06 -10.24
C VAL A 207 2.38 3.40 -10.96
N THR A 208 2.44 3.80 -12.22
CA THR A 208 1.26 4.08 -13.06
C THR A 208 1.17 3.05 -14.18
N LYS A 209 -0.01 2.50 -14.45
CA LYS A 209 -0.15 1.43 -15.46
C LYS A 209 -1.41 1.54 -16.30
N ALA A 210 -1.40 0.92 -17.48
CA ALA A 210 -2.60 0.74 -18.29
C ALA A 210 -3.34 -0.56 -17.88
N GLY A 211 -4.65 -0.47 -17.66
CA GLY A 211 -5.50 -1.63 -17.39
C GLY A 211 -5.51 -2.14 -15.94
N ARG A 212 -6.65 -2.68 -15.51
CA ARG A 212 -6.82 -3.23 -14.16
C ARG A 212 -6.33 -4.68 -14.15
N SER A 213 -5.35 -4.96 -13.30
CA SER A 213 -4.80 -6.30 -13.06
C SER A 213 -4.42 -6.40 -11.59
N LEU A 214 -5.04 -7.35 -10.91
CA LEU A 214 -4.93 -7.58 -9.47
C LEU A 214 -3.55 -8.14 -9.05
N PRO A 215 -2.95 -9.11 -9.77
CA PRO A 215 -1.62 -9.61 -9.43
C PRO A 215 -0.54 -8.52 -9.48
N GLU A 216 -0.67 -7.54 -10.36
CA GLU A 216 0.29 -6.44 -10.48
C GLU A 216 0.28 -5.50 -9.29
N HIS A 217 -0.88 -5.25 -8.66
CA HIS A 217 -0.97 -4.43 -7.45
C HIS A 217 -0.11 -5.01 -6.32
N VAL A 218 -0.23 -6.33 -6.10
CA VAL A 218 0.53 -7.00 -5.05
C VAL A 218 2.02 -7.04 -5.39
N ARG A 219 2.39 -7.33 -6.64
CA ARG A 219 3.79 -7.31 -7.08
C ARG A 219 4.43 -5.92 -6.95
N ALA A 220 3.70 -4.87 -7.29
CA ALA A 220 4.20 -3.50 -7.17
C ALA A 220 4.46 -3.12 -5.71
N TRP A 221 3.55 -3.49 -4.83
CA TRP A 221 3.70 -3.26 -3.41
C TRP A 221 4.92 -4.00 -2.81
N MET A 222 5.08 -5.30 -3.12
CA MET A 222 6.26 -6.07 -2.67
C MET A 222 7.59 -5.54 -3.24
N ALA A 223 7.56 -4.90 -4.40
CA ALA A 223 8.74 -4.22 -4.95
C ALA A 223 9.12 -2.96 -4.16
N GLY A 224 8.26 -2.47 -3.27
CA GLY A 224 8.45 -1.27 -2.48
C GLY A 224 7.61 -0.08 -2.93
N ALA A 225 6.72 -0.24 -3.93
CA ALA A 225 5.81 0.83 -4.32
C ALA A 225 4.74 1.04 -3.25
N GLU A 226 4.50 2.30 -2.90
CA GLU A 226 3.42 2.69 -1.99
C GLU A 226 2.05 2.64 -2.68
N ALA A 227 2.02 2.84 -4.00
CA ALA A 227 0.80 2.78 -4.78
C ALA A 227 1.04 2.24 -6.18
N LEU A 228 0.06 1.49 -6.70
CA LEU A 228 -0.11 1.23 -8.13
C LEU A 228 -1.40 1.93 -8.58
N LEU A 229 -1.29 2.81 -9.56
CA LEU A 229 -2.34 3.71 -10.02
C LEU A 229 -2.69 3.38 -11.47
N ASP A 230 -3.96 3.04 -11.72
CA ASP A 230 -4.46 2.89 -13.08
C ASP A 230 -4.43 4.23 -13.83
N LYS A 231 -4.05 4.22 -15.11
CA LYS A 231 -4.06 5.40 -15.97
C LYS A 231 -5.47 5.67 -16.53
N PRO A 232 -5.93 6.94 -16.55
CA PRO A 232 -5.29 8.08 -15.90
C PRO A 232 -5.40 7.99 -14.36
N PRO A 233 -4.35 8.37 -13.60
CA PRO A 233 -4.35 8.24 -12.14
C PRO A 233 -5.52 8.98 -11.50
N HIS A 234 -6.30 8.29 -10.68
CA HIS A 234 -7.43 8.90 -9.99
C HIS A 234 -6.95 10.09 -9.12
N PRO A 235 -7.47 11.32 -9.30
CA PRO A 235 -6.95 12.52 -8.66
C PRO A 235 -6.82 12.42 -7.14
N ARG A 236 -7.81 11.82 -6.47
CA ARG A 236 -7.80 11.69 -5.00
C ARG A 236 -6.65 10.80 -4.50
N ARG A 237 -6.43 9.65 -5.14
CA ARG A 237 -5.39 8.70 -4.72
C ARG A 237 -3.99 9.27 -4.91
N LEU A 238 -3.76 9.94 -6.04
CA LEU A 238 -2.49 10.63 -6.26
C LEU A 238 -2.28 11.75 -5.22
N ASN A 239 -3.32 12.53 -4.89
CA ASN A 239 -3.20 13.56 -3.85
C ASN A 239 -2.94 13.00 -2.46
N GLU A 240 -3.53 11.86 -2.09
CA GLU A 240 -3.28 11.20 -0.81
C GLU A 240 -1.82 10.78 -0.67
N LEU A 241 -1.20 10.28 -1.74
CA LEU A 241 0.22 9.98 -1.78
C LEU A 241 1.06 11.26 -1.68
N LEU A 242 0.76 12.28 -2.51
CA LEU A 242 1.54 13.52 -2.54
C LEU A 242 1.46 14.33 -1.23
N LYS A 243 0.43 14.15 -0.41
CA LYS A 243 0.32 14.77 0.92
C LYS A 243 1.29 14.17 1.95
N ARG A 244 1.80 12.97 1.70
CA ARG A 244 2.76 12.29 2.58
C ARG A 244 4.20 12.66 2.25
N VAL A 245 4.43 13.18 1.05
CA VAL A 245 5.73 13.64 0.54
C VAL A 245 6.12 14.92 1.24
#